data_AF-A0A2E0ZEH4-F1
#
_entry.id   AF-A0A2E0ZEH4-F1
#
_cell.length_a   1.000
_cell.length_b   1.000
_cell.length_c   1.000
_cell.angle_alpha   90.00
_cell.angle_beta   90.00
_cell.angle_gamma   90.00
#
_symmetry.space_group_name_H-M   'P 1'
#
loop_
_entity.id
_entity.type
_entity.pdbx_description
1 polymer ?
#
loop_
_entity_poly.entity_id
_entity_poly.type
_entity_poly.pdbx_seq_one_letter_code
_entity_poly.pdbx_strand_id
1 'polypeptide(L)'
;MTSHETDEIGYPLDPELRALEFHLGDLAAKYRMHKYSAQKVIKEYHATLTKLYQLGWDAALDVESELPDELMPEEYLKRNSSSAE
;
A
#
# COMPACT_ATOMS: atom_id res chain seq x y z
N MET A 1 -1.02 1.78 22.62
CA MET A 1 -2.16 1.42 21.75
C MET A 1 -2.56 2.71 21.05
N THR A 2 -1.94 3.01 19.91
CA THR A 2 -2.25 4.23 19.16
C THR A 2 -3.50 3.93 18.34
N SER A 3 -4.62 4.51 18.73
CA SER A 3 -5.86 4.42 17.94
C SER A 3 -5.72 5.44 16.83
N HIS A 4 -5.45 4.98 15.61
CA HIS A 4 -5.42 5.87 14.44
C HIS A 4 -6.86 6.17 14.06
N GLU A 5 -7.24 7.45 14.14
CA GLU A 5 -8.58 7.91 13.79
C GLU A 5 -8.72 7.88 12.26
N THR A 6 -9.73 7.16 11.77
CA THR A 6 -10.09 7.12 10.35
C THR A 6 -11.28 8.05 10.08
N ASP A 7 -11.25 8.75 8.95
CA ASP A 7 -12.34 9.59 8.46
C ASP A 7 -13.59 8.76 8.12
N GLU A 8 -14.72 9.44 7.84
CA GLU A 8 -16.02 8.84 7.49
C GLU A 8 -15.99 7.89 6.28
N ILE A 9 -14.91 7.90 5.49
CA ILE A 9 -14.68 7.04 4.32
C ILE A 9 -13.58 5.97 4.59
N GLY A 10 -13.13 5.81 5.84
CA GLY A 10 -12.13 4.79 6.22
C GLY A 10 -10.67 5.16 5.92
N TYR A 11 -10.41 6.39 5.49
CA TYR A 11 -9.05 6.90 5.30
C TYR A 11 -8.44 7.33 6.64
N PRO A 12 -7.21 6.92 6.98
CA PRO A 12 -6.59 7.39 8.20
C PRO A 12 -6.32 8.89 8.13
N LEU A 13 -6.75 9.60 9.18
CA LEU A 13 -6.45 11.02 9.38
C LEU A 13 -4.98 11.24 9.77
N ASP A 14 -4.23 10.15 10.01
CA ASP A 14 -2.84 10.21 10.41
C ASP A 14 -1.95 10.65 9.23
N PRO A 15 -1.24 11.79 9.36
CA PRO A 15 -0.43 12.32 8.27
C PRO A 15 0.72 11.38 7.88
N GLU A 16 1.19 10.52 8.79
CA GLU A 16 2.23 9.52 8.48
C GLU A 16 1.66 8.41 7.58
N LEU A 17 0.48 7.91 7.88
CA LEU A 17 -0.20 6.89 7.05
C LEU A 17 -0.49 7.43 5.65
N ARG A 18 -1.02 8.65 5.57
CA ARG A 18 -1.30 9.31 4.28
C ARG A 18 -0.04 9.53 3.44
N ALA A 19 1.07 9.92 4.07
CA ALA A 19 2.33 10.11 3.37
C ALA A 19 2.88 8.78 2.80
N LEU A 20 2.72 7.69 3.55
CA LEU A 20 3.15 6.36 3.12
C LEU A 20 2.26 5.79 2.01
N GLU A 21 0.94 5.98 2.10
CA GLU A 21 -0.01 5.61 1.03
C GLU A 21 0.32 6.36 -0.27
N PHE A 22 0.51 7.67 -0.19
CA PHE A 22 0.91 8.48 -1.35
C PHE A 22 2.26 8.02 -1.93
N HIS A 23 3.19 7.61 -1.06
CA HIS A 23 4.48 7.08 -1.49
C HIS A 23 4.33 5.74 -2.24
N LEU A 24 3.41 4.86 -1.84
CA LEU A 24 3.10 3.63 -2.59
C LEU A 24 2.60 3.95 -4.00
N GLY A 25 1.69 4.92 -4.13
CA GLY A 25 1.20 5.38 -5.44
C GLY A 25 2.32 5.90 -6.34
N ASP A 26 3.24 6.70 -5.80
CA ASP A 26 4.41 7.18 -6.53
C ASP A 26 5.34 6.03 -6.97
N LEU A 27 5.54 5.03 -6.11
CA LEU A 27 6.34 3.84 -6.44
C LEU A 27 5.66 2.99 -7.52
N ALA A 28 4.35 2.78 -7.45
CA ALA A 28 3.59 2.07 -8.48
C ALA A 28 3.66 2.80 -9.83
N ALA A 29 3.50 4.13 -9.83
CA ALA A 29 3.65 4.95 -11.02
C ALA A 29 5.07 4.86 -11.61
N LYS A 30 6.11 4.96 -10.77
CA LYS A 30 7.51 4.79 -11.19
C LYS A 30 7.78 3.42 -11.79
N TYR A 31 7.22 2.37 -11.19
CA TYR A 31 7.33 1.01 -11.73
C TYR A 31 6.71 0.91 -13.13
N ARG A 32 5.50 1.47 -13.30
CA ARG A 32 4.78 1.48 -14.60
C ARG A 32 5.56 2.25 -15.67
N MET A 33 6.24 3.33 -15.30
CA MET A 33 7.02 4.17 -16.22
C MET A 33 8.42 3.59 -16.53
N HIS A 34 9.10 2.96 -15.57
CA HIS A 34 10.52 2.58 -15.69
C HIS A 34 10.80 1.15 -15.21
N LYS A 35 10.50 0.17 -16.06
CA LYS A 35 10.73 -1.27 -15.76
C LYS A 35 12.19 -1.66 -15.49
N TYR A 36 13.18 -0.90 -15.99
CA TYR A 36 14.60 -1.22 -15.83
C TYR A 36 15.13 -1.10 -14.38
N SER A 37 14.44 -0.36 -13.50
CA SER A 37 14.78 -0.25 -12.07
C SER A 37 13.72 -0.87 -11.15
N ALA A 38 12.88 -1.75 -11.72
CA ALA A 38 11.74 -2.37 -11.05
C ALA A 38 12.08 -3.01 -9.70
N GLN A 39 13.17 -3.79 -9.59
CA GLN A 39 13.47 -4.50 -8.33
C GLN A 39 13.67 -3.57 -7.13
N LYS A 40 14.33 -2.42 -7.33
CA LYS A 40 14.54 -1.47 -6.24
C LYS A 40 13.21 -0.82 -5.82
N VAL A 41 12.38 -0.46 -6.80
CA VAL A 41 11.05 0.12 -6.58
C VAL A 41 10.13 -0.87 -5.89
N ILE A 42 10.09 -2.13 -6.33
CA ILE A 42 9.30 -3.20 -5.69
C ILE A 42 9.74 -3.42 -4.24
N LYS A 43 11.05 -3.47 -3.99
CA LYS A 43 11.57 -3.65 -2.62
C LYS A 43 11.19 -2.48 -1.72
N GLU A 44 11.27 -1.25 -2.22
CA GLU A 44 10.86 -0.04 -1.48
C GLU A 44 9.34 0.00 -1.25
N TYR A 45 8.56 -0.47 -2.23
CA TYR A 45 7.10 -0.61 -2.13
C TYR A 45 6.73 -1.61 -1.04
N HIS A 46 7.32 -2.81 -1.05
CA HIS A 46 7.07 -3.83 -0.02
C HIS A 46 7.43 -3.33 1.38
N ALA A 47 8.56 -2.61 1.53
CA ALA A 47 8.96 -2.02 2.80
C ALA A 47 7.97 -0.95 3.29
N THR A 48 7.51 -0.09 2.38
CA THR A 48 6.52 0.95 2.67
C THR A 48 5.17 0.35 3.09
N LEU A 49 4.70 -0.68 2.38
CA LEU A 49 3.46 -1.37 2.71
C LEU A 49 3.56 -2.09 4.07
N THR A 50 4.70 -2.72 4.36
CA THR A 50 4.94 -3.33 5.67
C THR A 50 4.85 -2.29 6.78
N LYS A 51 5.39 -1.09 6.54
CA LYS A 51 5.30 0.02 7.50
C LYS A 51 3.87 0.50 7.71
N LEU A 52 3.06 0.60 6.64
CA LEU A 52 1.64 0.89 6.76
C LEU A 52 0.92 -0.12 7.66
N TYR A 53 1.15 -1.42 7.45
CA TYR A 53 0.56 -2.45 8.31
C TYR A 53 1.01 -2.38 9.76
N GLN A 54 2.29 -2.08 10.01
CA GLN A 54 2.80 -1.88 11.38
C GLN A 54 2.16 -0.69 12.08
N LEU A 55 1.77 0.33 11.31
CA LEU A 55 1.00 1.48 11.78
C LEU A 55 -0.51 1.18 11.86
N GLY A 56 -0.96 -0.04 11.56
CA GLY A 56 -2.37 -0.42 11.68
C GLY A 56 -3.23 0.02 10.50
N TRP A 57 -2.64 0.27 9.34
CA TRP A 57 -3.39 0.41 8.09
C TRP A 57 -4.11 -0.90 7.77
N ASP A 58 -5.42 -0.81 7.52
CA ASP A 58 -6.26 -1.98 7.18
C ASP A 58 -7.17 -1.72 5.96
N ALA A 59 -7.01 -0.59 5.29
CA ALA A 59 -7.80 -0.26 4.10
C ALA A 59 -7.20 -0.87 2.82
N ALA A 60 -8.03 -1.08 1.80
CA ALA A 60 -7.56 -1.45 0.47
C ALA A 60 -6.79 -0.27 -0.17
N LEU A 61 -5.75 -0.57 -0.96
CA LEU A 61 -5.11 0.46 -1.78
C LEU A 61 -5.99 0.74 -3.01
N ASP A 62 -5.88 1.95 -3.53
CA ASP A 62 -6.48 2.27 -4.81
C ASP A 62 -5.78 1.51 -5.96
N VAL A 63 -6.52 1.14 -7.00
CA VAL A 63 -6.04 0.38 -8.17
C VAL A 63 -4.85 1.04 -8.87
N GLU A 64 -4.76 2.37 -8.84
CA GLU A 64 -3.61 3.09 -9.41
C GLU A 64 -2.35 2.99 -8.54
N SER A 65 -2.52 2.71 -7.24
CA SER A 65 -1.44 2.48 -6.28
C SER A 65 -1.02 1.01 -6.19
N GLU A 66 -1.79 0.08 -6.74
CA GLU A 66 -1.44 -1.34 -6.77
C GLU A 66 -0.36 -1.66 -7.83
N LEU A 67 0.57 -2.53 -7.44
CA LEU A 67 1.46 -3.22 -8.37
C LEU A 67 0.71 -4.38 -9.07
N PRO A 68 1.24 -4.92 -10.18
CA PRO A 68 0.72 -6.16 -10.76
C PRO A 68 0.63 -7.27 -9.71
N ASP A 69 -0.39 -8.13 -9.79
CA ASP A 69 -0.67 -9.19 -8.82
C ASP A 69 0.55 -10.09 -8.54
N GLU A 70 1.33 -10.40 -9.58
CA GLU A 70 2.60 -11.15 -9.51
C GLU A 70 3.69 -10.49 -8.64
N LEU A 71 3.57 -9.20 -8.35
CA LEU A 71 4.50 -8.40 -7.56
C LEU A 71 3.90 -7.91 -6.24
N MET A 72 2.61 -8.14 -6.03
CA MET A 72 1.96 -7.79 -4.78
C MET A 72 2.38 -8.79 -3.68
N PRO A 73 2.64 -8.33 -2.45
CA PRO A 73 2.98 -9.24 -1.37
C PRO A 73 1.79 -10.13 -1.02
N GLU A 74 2.05 -11.42 -0.77
CA GLU A 74 1.02 -12.41 -0.47
C GLU A 74 0.10 -12.01 0.68
N GLU A 75 0.63 -11.31 1.69
CA GLU A 75 -0.16 -10.83 2.82
C GLU A 75 -1.24 -9.82 2.40
N TYR A 76 -0.93 -8.92 1.47
CA TYR A 76 -1.91 -7.99 0.90
C TYR A 76 -2.95 -8.75 0.10
N LEU A 77 -2.53 -9.67 -0.78
CA LEU A 77 -3.44 -10.46 -1.58
C LEU A 77 -4.42 -11.25 -0.71
N LYS A 78 -3.95 -11.87 0.38
CA LYS A 78 -4.81 -12.60 1.33
C LYS A 78 -5.84 -11.70 2.04
N ARG A 79 -5.44 -10.49 2.41
CA ARG A 79 -6.34 -9.50 3.03
C ARG A 79 -7.39 -9.01 2.03
N ASN A 80 -6.98 -8.67 0.81
CA ASN A 80 -7.88 -8.14 -0.21
C ASN A 80 -8.79 -9.21 -0.83
N SER A 81 -8.33 -10.46 -0.92
CA SER A 81 -9.14 -11.59 -1.42
C SER A 81 -10.18 -12.11 -0.41
N SER A 82 -10.14 -11.70 0.86
CA SER A 82 -11.16 -12.05 1.86
C SER A 82 -12.45 -11.21 1.76
N SER A 83 -12.60 -10.33 0.76
CA SER A 83 -13.85 -9.61 0.45
C SER A 83 -14.67 -10.28 -0.67
N ALA A 84 -14.40 -11.55 -0.98
CA ALA A 84 -15.16 -12.35 -1.95
C ALA A 84 -15.75 -13.62 -1.32
N GLU A 85 -16.47 -13.50 -0.20
CA GLU A 85 -17.39 -14.53 0.30
C GLU A 85 -18.65 -13.91 0.93
#